data_AF-A0A2M8BCR8-F1
#
_entry.id   AF-A0A2M8BCR8-F1
#
_cell.length_a   1.000
_cell.length_b   1.000
_cell.length_c   1.000
_cell.angle_alpha   90.00
_cell.angle_beta   90.00
_cell.angle_gamma   90.00
#
_symmetry.space_group_name_H-M   'P 1'
#
loop_
_entity.id
_entity.type
_entity.pdbx_description
1 polymer ?
#
loop_
_entity_poly.entity_id
_entity_poly.type
_entity_poly.pdbx_seq_one_letter_code
_entity_poly.pdbx_strand_id
1 'polypeptide(L)' 'MSDSQEIIELFKKAAWEVDRKEFDTLELDAKISELGIDSVAMLEVIGYLEEELDVHLPDEKIARVQSLRDLSALIAEVS' A
#
# COMPACT_ATOMS: atom_id res chain seq x y z
N MET A 1 -16.83 0.20 3.55
CA MET A 1 -16.16 1.52 3.50
C MET A 1 -14.81 1.25 4.12
N SER A 2 -13.81 0.90 3.32
CA SER A 2 -12.48 0.62 3.86
C SER A 2 -11.91 1.95 4.34
N ASP A 3 -11.86 2.11 5.66
CA ASP A 3 -11.39 3.32 6.30
C ASP A 3 -9.90 3.50 5.97
N SER A 4 -9.47 4.72 5.65
CA SER A 4 -8.07 4.97 5.28
C SER A 4 -7.05 4.56 6.35
N GLN A 5 -7.49 4.42 7.61
CA GLN A 5 -6.68 3.83 8.69
C GLN A 5 -6.43 2.34 8.52
N GLU A 6 -7.39 1.57 8.01
CA GLU A 6 -7.23 0.13 7.75
C GLU A 6 -6.14 -0.08 6.69
N ILE A 7 -6.15 0.70 5.62
CA ILE A 7 -5.13 0.64 4.57
C ILE A 7 -3.75 1.00 5.11
N ILE A 8 -3.65 2.00 5.98
CA ILE A 8 -2.38 2.36 6.63
C ILE A 8 -1.86 1.18 7.45
N GLU A 9 -2.69 0.55 8.27
CA GLU A 9 -2.27 -0.59 9.09
C GLU A 9 -1.90 -1.81 8.25
N LEU A 10 -2.67 -2.09 7.19
CA LEU A 10 -2.35 -3.18 6.25
C LEU A 10 -1.04 -2.94 5.53
N PHE A 11 -0.79 -1.70 5.09
CA PHE A 11 0.47 -1.31 4.47
C PHE A 11 1.65 -1.43 5.43
N LYS A 12 1.49 -1.03 6.69
CA LYS A 12 2.54 -1.20 7.73
C LYS A 12 2.88 -2.66 7.93
N LYS A 13 1.86 -3.52 8.01
CA LYS A 13 2.04 -4.97 8.13
C LYS A 13 2.76 -5.54 6.90
N ALA A 14 2.31 -5.19 5.70
CA ALA A 14 2.92 -5.63 4.45
C ALA A 14 4.39 -5.20 4.35
N ALA A 15 4.70 -3.93 4.65
CA ALA A 15 6.07 -3.41 4.61
C ALA A 15 7.00 -4.07 5.63
N TRP A 16 6.46 -4.47 6.80
CA TRP A 16 7.18 -5.25 7.78
C TRP A 16 7.45 -6.69 7.31
N GLU A 17 6.46 -7.36 6.73
CA GLU A 17 6.62 -8.73 6.24
C GLU A 17 7.58 -8.82 5.04
N VAL A 18 7.53 -7.84 4.13
CA VAL A 18 8.33 -7.81 2.90
C VAL A 18 9.76 -7.33 3.17
N ASP A 19 9.92 -6.18 3.82
CA ASP A 19 11.22 -5.49 3.92
C ASP A 19 11.64 -5.18 5.38
N ARG A 20 10.89 -5.69 6.37
CA ARG A 20 11.10 -5.39 7.81
C ARG A 20 11.17 -3.90 8.10
N LYS A 21 10.44 -3.11 7.30
CA LYS A 21 10.29 -1.68 7.52
C LYS A 21 9.17 -1.43 8.50
N GLU A 22 9.52 -0.78 9.59
CA GLU A 22 8.57 -0.30 10.57
C GLU A 22 8.35 1.21 10.38
N PHE A 23 7.10 1.62 10.49
CA PHE A 23 6.72 3.02 10.44
C PHE A 23 5.95 3.36 11.72
N ASP A 24 6.44 4.29 12.52
CA ASP A 24 5.73 4.72 13.73
C ASP A 24 4.44 5.46 13.36
N THR A 25 4.56 6.44 12.46
CA THR A 25 3.47 7.26 11.95
C THR A 25 3.53 7.34 10.44
N LEU A 26 2.42 7.01 9.79
CA LEU A 26 2.21 7.19 8.35
C LEU A 26 1.02 8.10 8.13
N GLU A 27 1.20 9.08 7.25
CA GLU A 27 0.14 9.94 6.76
C GLU A 27 -0.27 9.48 5.37
N LEU A 28 -1.54 9.66 5.00
CA LEU A 28 -2.02 9.29 3.66
C LEU A 28 -1.30 10.08 2.56
N ASP A 29 -0.90 11.30 2.86
CA ASP A 29 -0.21 12.16 1.90
C ASP A 29 1.29 11.85 1.81
N ALA A 30 1.80 10.90 2.62
CA ALA A 30 3.18 10.44 2.54
C ALA A 30 3.44 9.78 1.18
N LYS A 31 4.54 10.18 0.54
CA LYS A 31 4.98 9.58 -0.72
C LYS A 31 5.68 8.26 -0.44
N ILE A 32 5.33 7.23 -1.20
CA ILE A 32 5.94 5.90 -1.07
C ILE A 32 7.45 5.96 -1.30
N SER A 33 7.91 6.81 -2.22
CA SER A 33 9.34 7.06 -2.45
C SER A 33 10.09 7.61 -1.23
N GLU A 34 9.41 8.35 -0.35
CA GLU A 34 9.99 8.92 0.87
C GLU A 34 10.03 7.90 2.01
N LEU A 35 9.23 6.83 1.93
CA LEU A 35 9.25 5.69 2.84
C LEU A 35 10.46 4.77 2.60
N GLY A 36 11.22 5.04 1.54
CA GLY A 36 12.36 4.25 1.11
C GLY A 36 11.96 2.84 0.70
N ILE A 37 10.73 2.65 0.21
CA ILE A 37 10.28 1.39 -0.38
C ILE A 37 10.68 1.41 -1.85
N ASP A 38 11.45 0.40 -2.25
CA ASP A 38 11.88 0.23 -3.64
C ASP A 38 10.73 -0.30 -4.51
N SER A 39 10.83 -0.13 -5.83
CA SER A 39 9.77 -0.56 -6.77
C SER A 39 9.49 -2.07 -6.72
N VAL A 40 10.47 -2.91 -6.34
CA VAL A 40 10.27 -4.35 -6.17
C VAL A 40 9.49 -4.64 -4.88
N ALA A 41 9.93 -4.07 -3.76
CA ALA A 41 9.24 -4.21 -2.48
C ALA A 41 7.79 -3.68 -2.56
N MET A 42 7.56 -2.63 -3.36
CA MET A 42 6.20 -2.13 -3.61
C MET A 42 5.30 -3.19 -4.29
N LEU A 43 5.81 -3.94 -5.27
CA LEU A 43 5.04 -5.01 -5.92
C LEU A 43 4.72 -6.15 -4.94
N GLU A 44 5.66 -6.51 -4.07
CA GLU A 44 5.45 -7.52 -3.03
C GLU A 44 4.44 -7.04 -1.96
N VAL A 45 4.53 -5.77 -1.55
CA VAL A 45 3.55 -5.14 -0.66
C VAL A 45 2.16 -5.16 -1.29
N ILE A 46 2.04 -4.77 -2.56
CA ILE A 46 0.77 -4.82 -3.29
C ILE A 46 0.21 -6.25 -3.33
N GLY A 47 1.03 -7.24 -3.67
CA GLY A 47 0.60 -8.64 -3.71
C GLY A 47 0.10 -9.13 -2.34
N TYR A 48 0.76 -8.72 -1.25
CA TYR A 48 0.29 -8.99 0.10
C TYR A 48 -1.09 -8.36 0.38
N LEU A 49 -1.30 -7.11 -0.04
CA LEU A 49 -2.58 -6.42 0.13
C LEU A 49 -3.70 -7.08 -0.71
N GLU A 50 -3.41 -7.50 -1.94
CA GLU A 50 -4.34 -8.24 -2.81
C GLU A 50 -4.80 -9.55 -2.17
N GLU A 51 -3.87 -10.32 -1.61
CA GLU A 51 -4.16 -11.59 -0.93
C GLU A 51 -4.97 -11.38 0.37
N GLU A 52 -4.61 -10.39 1.20
CA GLU A 52 -5.32 -10.14 2.46
C GLU A 52 -6.73 -9.57 2.26
N LEU A 53 -6.94 -8.78 1.19
CA LEU A 53 -8.22 -8.15 0.89
C LEU A 53 -9.08 -8.97 -0.10
N ASP A 54 -8.53 -10.04 -0.68
CA ASP A 54 -9.14 -10.84 -1.75
C ASP A 54 -9.58 -9.97 -2.95
N VAL A 55 -8.71 -9.03 -3.33
CA VAL A 55 -8.92 -8.10 -4.47
C VAL A 55 -7.80 -8.24 -5.50
N HIS A 56 -8.05 -7.73 -6.71
CA HIS A 56 -7.03 -7.62 -7.74
C HIS A 56 -6.87 -6.18 -8.21
N LEU A 57 -5.65 -5.65 -8.08
CA LEU A 57 -5.27 -4.30 -8.44
C LEU A 57 -4.61 -4.29 -9.82
N PRO A 58 -5.08 -3.48 -10.79
CA PRO A 58 -4.48 -3.44 -12.11
C PRO A 58 -3.06 -2.84 -12.09
N ASP A 59 -2.08 -3.52 -12.69
CA ASP A 59 -0.67 -3.08 -12.80
C ASP A 59 -0.53 -1.64 -13.29
N GLU A 60 -1.34 -1.25 -14.28
CA GLU A 60 -1.34 0.10 -14.84
C GLU A 60 -1.71 1.18 -13.82
N LYS A 61 -2.58 0.84 -12.86
CA LYS A 61 -2.97 1.73 -11.76
C LYS A 61 -1.94 1.70 -10.65
N ILE A 62 -1.39 0.53 -10.31
CA ILE A 62 -0.30 0.38 -9.33
C ILE A 62 0.91 1.23 -9.73
N ALA A 63 1.30 1.20 -11.00
CA ALA A 63 2.42 2.00 -11.52
C ALA A 63 2.20 3.53 -11.42
N ARG A 64 0.95 3.98 -11.20
CA ARG A 64 0.59 5.39 -11.00
C ARG A 64 0.48 5.78 -9.53
N VAL A 65 0.50 4.83 -8.60
CA VAL A 65 0.45 5.10 -7.16
C VAL A 65 1.73 5.81 -6.75
N GLN A 66 1.60 7.00 -6.17
CA GLN A 66 2.73 7.79 -5.66
C GLN A 66 2.68 7.98 -4.15
N SER A 67 1.49 7.93 -3.57
CA SER A 67 1.22 8.13 -2.15
C SER A 67 0.32 7.03 -1.57
N LEU A 68 0.27 6.94 -0.24
CA LEU A 68 -0.66 6.05 0.44
C LEU A 68 -2.13 6.43 0.18
N ARG A 69 -2.42 7.70 -0.07
CA ARG A 69 -3.74 8.17 -0.50
C ARG A 69 -4.13 7.55 -1.83
N ASP A 70 -3.22 7.53 -2.81
CA ASP A 70 -3.50 6.94 -4.11
C ASP A 70 -3.76 5.44 -3.99
N LEU A 71 -2.97 4.76 -3.14
CA LEU A 71 -3.16 3.33 -2.85
C LEU A 71 -4.52 3.06 -2.19
N SER A 72 -4.87 3.85 -1.17
CA SER A 72 -6.16 3.74 -0.47
C SER A 72 -7.33 4.01 -1.40
N ALA A 73 -7.23 5.01 -2.28
CA ALA A 73 -8.24 5.29 -3.28
C ALA A 73 -8.38 4.15 -4.29
N LEU A 74 -7.25 3.59 -4.75
CA LEU A 74 -7.23 2.47 -5.67
C LEU A 74 -7.91 1.22 -5.09
N ILE A 75 -7.62 0.89 -3.83
CA ILE A 75 -8.26 -0.24 -3.15
C ILE A 75 -9.76 0.00 -2.98
N ALA A 76 -10.16 1.22 -2.59
CA ALA A 76 -11.56 1.59 -2.45
C ALA A 76 -12.35 1.56 -3.78
N GLU A 77 -11.68 1.65 -4.93
CA GLU A 77 -12.31 1.49 -6.25
C GLU A 77 -12.61 0.03 -6.59
N VAL A 78 -11.89 -0.94 -5.99
CA VAL A 78 -12.02 -2.37 -6.31
C VAL A 78 -12.69 -3.20 -5.21
N SER A 79 -12.76 -2.68 -3.97
CA SER A 79 -13.45 -3.29 -2.82
C SER A 79 -14.95 -3.06 -2.85
#